data_AF-A0A4U9UJT0-F1
#
_entry.id   AF-A0A4U9UJT0-F1
#
_cell.length_a   1.000
_cell.length_b   1.000
_cell.length_c   1.000
_cell.angle_alpha   90.00
_cell.angle_beta   90.00
_cell.angle_gamma   90.00
#
_symmetry.space_group_name_H-M   'P 1'
#
loop_
_entity.id
_entity.type
_entity.pdbx_description
1 polymer ?
#
loop_
_entity_poly.entity_id
_entity_poly.type
_entity_poly.pdbx_seq_one_letter_code
_entity_poly.pdbx_strand_id
1 'polypeptide(L)'
;MVHLALAFNPSHLEIVSPVVMGSVRARRDRLDEARSNMVLPITIHGDAAITGQGVVQETLNMSQARGYEVGGTVRIVINNQVWFHYLPTRWTRVPPNTVPISPRWCRLQFSTVNADDPEAVAFVTRLALDFRNTFKRDVMIDLVCYRRHGHNEADEPSATQPVMYQKIKKHPTPRKLYADVLTEQKVASLEDATEMVNLYRDALDRGDCVVEEWRPMNLHSFHLVAIPEP
;
A
#
# COMPACT_ATOMS: atom_id res chain seq x y z
N MET A 1 13.97 -4.32 -16.65
CA MET A 1 14.43 -4.41 -15.25
C MET A 1 13.94 -3.17 -14.52
N VAL A 2 13.39 -3.33 -13.31
CA VAL A 2 12.93 -2.24 -12.44
C VAL A 2 13.74 -2.32 -11.15
N HIS A 3 14.16 -1.17 -10.63
CA HIS A 3 14.84 -1.08 -9.34
C HIS A 3 13.82 -0.76 -8.24
N LEU A 4 13.70 -1.62 -7.24
CA LEU A 4 12.84 -1.43 -6.08
C LEU A 4 13.65 -0.87 -4.91
N ALA A 5 13.18 0.22 -4.31
CA ALA A 5 13.77 0.79 -3.11
C ALA A 5 12.68 0.96 -2.05
N LEU A 6 12.84 0.32 -0.90
CA LEU A 6 12.00 0.53 0.27
C LEU A 6 12.70 1.53 1.19
N ALA A 7 11.99 2.59 1.60
CA ALA A 7 12.54 3.61 2.48
C ALA A 7 12.60 3.11 3.93
N PHE A 8 13.63 3.51 4.66
CA PHE A 8 13.66 3.36 6.11
C PHE A 8 12.73 4.40 6.75
N ASN A 9 11.94 3.98 7.75
CA ASN A 9 11.02 4.85 8.45
C ASN A 9 11.07 4.61 9.96
N PRO A 10 10.90 5.66 10.78
CA PRO A 10 10.66 5.49 12.21
C PRO A 10 9.23 4.96 12.45
N SER A 11 8.92 4.64 13.71
CA SER A 11 7.56 4.28 14.14
C SER A 11 6.55 5.44 14.04
N HIS A 12 7.03 6.68 13.89
CA HIS A 12 6.16 7.84 13.67
C HIS A 12 5.53 7.73 12.27
N LEU A 13 4.24 7.42 12.24
CA LEU A 13 3.51 7.17 11.00
C LEU A 13 3.49 8.40 10.10
N GLU A 14 3.37 8.18 8.79
CA GLU A 14 3.24 9.20 7.74
C GLU A 14 4.46 10.11 7.49
N ILE A 15 5.37 10.30 8.44
CA ILE A 15 6.52 11.22 8.27
C ILE A 15 7.48 10.80 7.15
N VAL A 16 7.49 9.51 6.80
CA VAL A 16 8.30 9.00 5.69
C VAL A 16 7.75 9.41 4.32
N SER A 17 6.46 9.73 4.20
CA SER A 17 5.81 10.12 2.95
C SER A 17 6.54 11.28 2.24
N PRO A 18 6.78 12.45 2.87
CA PRO A 18 7.55 13.53 2.24
C PRO A 18 9.02 13.17 1.99
N VAL A 19 9.62 12.30 2.80
CA VAL A 19 11.01 11.81 2.58
C VAL A 19 11.11 11.03 1.28
N VAL A 20 10.12 10.16 1.00
CA VAL A 20 10.03 9.43 -0.28
C VAL A 20 9.83 10.41 -1.44
N MET A 21 8.99 11.45 -1.28
CA MET A 21 8.81 12.45 -2.33
C MET A 21 10.13 13.17 -2.65
N GLY A 22 10.89 13.58 -1.64
CA GLY A 22 12.20 14.21 -1.83
C GLY A 22 13.22 13.28 -2.50
N SER A 23 13.28 12.02 -2.08
CA SER A 23 14.15 11.00 -2.68
C SER A 23 13.82 10.76 -4.16
N VAL A 24 12.54 10.64 -4.47
CA VAL A 24 12.05 10.47 -5.84
C VAL A 24 12.33 11.72 -6.67
N ARG A 25 12.11 12.91 -6.11
CA ARG A 25 12.45 14.18 -6.76
C ARG A 25 13.92 14.25 -7.12
N ALA A 26 14.82 13.95 -6.19
CA ALA A 26 16.26 13.94 -6.45
C ALA A 26 16.65 12.93 -7.55
N ARG A 27 16.02 11.75 -7.57
CA ARG A 27 16.23 10.76 -8.64
C ARG A 27 15.70 11.24 -9.99
N ARG A 28 14.57 11.95 -10.02
CA ARG A 28 14.02 12.55 -11.24
C ARG A 28 14.94 13.66 -11.77
N ASP A 29 15.43 14.54 -10.89
CA ASP A 29 16.32 15.65 -11.26
C ASP A 29 17.67 15.18 -11.81
N ARG A 30 18.11 13.98 -11.41
CA ARG A 30 19.32 13.34 -11.94
C ARG A 30 19.13 12.70 -13.32
N LEU A 31 17.88 12.42 -13.71
CA LEU A 31 17.55 11.80 -14.99
C LEU A 31 17.16 12.88 -16.00
N ASP A 32 17.48 12.68 -17.29
CA ASP A 32 17.04 13.60 -18.34
C ASP A 32 15.50 13.67 -18.40
N GLU A 33 14.95 14.77 -18.93
CA GLU A 33 13.49 15.01 -18.99
C GLU A 33 12.70 13.83 -19.60
N ALA A 34 13.25 13.20 -20.65
CA ALA A 34 12.65 12.02 -21.30
C ALA A 34 12.52 10.81 -20.36
N ARG A 35 13.38 10.72 -19.35
CA ARG A 35 13.45 9.63 -18.35
C ARG A 35 12.86 10.01 -17.00
N SER A 36 12.47 11.27 -16.80
CA SER A 36 11.88 11.76 -15.55
C SER A 36 10.60 11.01 -15.13
N ASN A 37 9.90 10.36 -16.06
CA ASN A 37 8.72 9.52 -15.80
C ASN A 37 9.04 8.08 -15.37
N MET A 38 10.31 7.67 -15.36
CA MET A 38 10.74 6.31 -15.02
C MET A 38 10.83 6.06 -13.50
N VAL A 39 10.68 7.10 -12.68
CA VAL A 39 10.65 6.97 -11.22
C VAL A 39 9.20 7.04 -10.72
N LEU A 40 8.76 6.00 -10.04
CA LEU A 40 7.41 5.87 -9.50
C LEU A 40 7.45 5.95 -7.96
N PRO A 41 6.90 7.01 -7.35
CA PRO A 41 6.67 7.04 -5.92
C PRO A 41 5.41 6.23 -5.57
N ILE A 42 5.54 5.35 -4.57
CA ILE A 42 4.44 4.61 -3.96
C ILE A 42 4.48 4.85 -2.45
N THR A 43 3.35 5.21 -1.85
CA THR A 43 3.23 5.35 -0.39
C THR A 43 2.09 4.47 0.13
N ILE A 44 2.34 3.78 1.26
CA ILE A 44 1.38 2.88 1.88
C ILE A 44 1.00 3.47 3.24
N HIS A 45 -0.29 3.52 3.51
CA HIS A 45 -0.86 4.23 4.65
C HIS A 45 -1.80 3.34 5.45
N GLY A 46 -1.91 3.60 6.74
CA GLY A 46 -3.04 3.10 7.55
C GLY A 46 -4.21 4.09 7.48
N ASP A 47 -5.44 3.59 7.51
CA ASP A 47 -6.67 4.40 7.52
C ASP A 47 -6.72 5.43 8.65
N ALA A 48 -6.26 5.06 9.84
CA ALA A 48 -6.17 5.98 10.98
C ALA A 48 -5.11 7.07 10.75
N ALA A 49 -3.91 6.66 10.33
CA ALA A 49 -2.76 7.53 10.25
C ALA A 49 -2.91 8.56 9.13
N ILE A 50 -3.41 8.12 7.98
CA ILE A 50 -3.56 9.00 6.82
C ILE A 50 -4.48 10.18 7.14
N THR A 51 -5.49 9.96 7.99
CA THR A 51 -6.51 10.95 8.32
C THR A 51 -6.18 11.82 9.52
N GLY A 52 -5.38 11.29 10.46
CA GLY A 52 -5.02 11.99 11.70
C GLY A 52 -3.74 12.83 11.60
N GLN A 53 -2.84 12.53 10.66
CA GLN A 53 -1.52 13.16 10.58
C GLN A 53 -1.51 14.34 9.59
N GLY A 54 -1.22 15.54 10.10
CA GLY A 54 -1.17 16.77 9.29
C GLY A 54 -0.15 16.74 8.15
N VAL A 55 0.95 15.99 8.32
CA VAL A 55 2.01 15.82 7.31
C VAL A 55 1.47 15.23 6.00
N VAL A 56 0.38 14.48 6.04
CA VAL A 56 -0.27 13.95 4.84
C VAL A 56 -0.86 15.08 4.00
N GLN A 57 -1.59 15.99 4.64
CA GLN A 57 -2.19 17.14 3.97
C GLN A 57 -1.11 18.09 3.44
N GLU A 58 -0.03 18.31 4.19
CA GLU A 58 1.12 19.08 3.74
C GLU A 58 1.76 18.47 2.49
N THR A 59 1.95 17.15 2.50
CA THR A 59 2.52 16.40 1.36
C THR A 59 1.61 16.48 0.13
N LEU A 60 0.29 16.34 0.31
CA LEU A 60 -0.68 16.49 -0.79
C LEU A 60 -0.68 17.91 -1.36
N ASN A 61 -0.55 18.94 -0.52
CA ASN A 61 -0.45 20.33 -0.98
C ASN A 61 0.81 20.58 -1.81
N MET A 62 1.90 19.87 -1.53
CA MET A 62 3.14 19.93 -2.31
C MET A 62 3.12 19.12 -3.61
N SER A 63 2.13 18.25 -3.82
CA SER A 63 2.11 17.29 -4.96
C SER A 63 2.20 17.93 -6.35
N GLN A 64 1.75 19.19 -6.49
CA GLN A 64 1.78 19.97 -7.75
C GLN A 64 2.61 21.26 -7.61
N ALA A 65 3.32 21.45 -6.49
CA ALA A 65 4.20 22.59 -6.32
C ALA A 65 5.47 22.38 -7.17
N ARG A 66 5.84 23.37 -7.99
CA ARG A 66 6.98 23.29 -8.94
C ARG A 66 8.28 22.75 -8.32
N GLY A 67 8.57 23.12 -7.07
CA GLY A 67 9.77 22.68 -6.35
C GLY A 67 9.72 21.23 -5.81
N TYR A 68 8.53 20.63 -5.72
CA TYR A 68 8.29 19.38 -5.01
C TYR A 68 7.56 18.32 -5.84
N GLU A 69 7.03 18.66 -7.02
CA GLU A 69 6.26 17.73 -7.83
C GLU A 69 7.09 16.53 -8.31
N VAL A 70 6.46 15.34 -8.26
CA VAL A 70 7.06 14.05 -8.65
C VAL A 70 6.27 13.34 -9.77
N GLY A 71 5.37 14.07 -10.45
CA GLY A 71 4.56 13.53 -11.54
C GLY A 71 3.45 12.60 -11.08
N GLY A 72 2.92 12.83 -9.87
CA GLY A 72 1.88 12.03 -9.25
C GLY A 72 2.42 10.83 -8.46
N THR A 73 1.76 10.52 -7.35
CA THR A 73 2.05 9.42 -6.43
C THR A 73 0.91 8.40 -6.40
N VAL A 74 1.25 7.11 -6.41
CA VAL A 74 0.28 6.05 -6.13
C VAL A 74 0.23 5.82 -4.63
N ARG A 75 -0.92 6.10 -4.01
CA ARG A 75 -1.13 6.00 -2.57
C ARG A 75 -2.06 4.84 -2.27
N ILE A 76 -1.63 3.92 -1.44
CA ILE A 76 -2.42 2.74 -1.05
C ILE A 76 -2.80 2.90 0.42
N VAL A 77 -4.09 2.88 0.72
CA VAL A 77 -4.61 2.89 2.09
C VAL A 77 -5.01 1.48 2.46
N ILE A 78 -4.37 0.92 3.48
CA ILE A 78 -4.77 -0.34 4.10
C ILE A 78 -5.87 -0.02 5.11
N ASN A 79 -7.12 -0.15 4.67
CA ASN A 79 -8.28 0.22 5.46
C ASN A 79 -8.88 -1.01 6.14
N ASN A 80 -8.28 -1.37 7.28
CA ASN A 80 -8.73 -2.50 8.10
C ASN A 80 -9.89 -2.13 9.05
N GLN A 81 -10.41 -0.90 8.95
CA GLN A 81 -11.56 -0.37 9.67
C GLN A 81 -11.40 -0.30 11.20
N VAL A 82 -10.17 -0.43 11.74
CA VAL A 82 -9.89 -0.40 13.18
C VAL A 82 -8.66 0.43 13.51
N TRP A 83 -8.86 1.43 14.37
CA TRP A 83 -7.82 2.34 14.81
C TRP A 83 -7.31 1.93 16.19
N PHE A 84 -6.38 0.97 16.27
CA PHE A 84 -5.94 0.37 17.55
C PHE A 84 -7.13 -0.24 18.33
N HIS A 85 -7.69 0.49 19.31
CA HIS A 85 -8.89 0.16 20.08
C HIS A 85 -10.12 1.02 19.72
N TYR A 86 -10.07 1.83 18.66
CA TYR A 86 -11.15 2.73 18.28
C TYR A 86 -11.82 2.26 16.98
N LEU A 87 -13.14 2.43 16.94
CA LEU A 87 -13.92 2.29 15.71
C LEU A 87 -14.02 3.66 15.02
N PRO A 88 -13.83 3.73 13.68
CA PRO A 88 -13.90 4.98 12.93
C PRO A 88 -15.22 5.73 13.16
N THR A 89 -16.34 5.03 13.22
CA THR A 89 -17.69 5.63 13.25
C THR A 89 -18.08 6.30 14.57
N ARG A 90 -17.42 5.98 15.69
CA ARG A 90 -17.79 6.52 17.02
C ARG A 90 -16.95 7.70 17.47
N TRP A 91 -15.74 7.84 16.93
CA TRP A 91 -14.74 8.81 17.43
C TRP A 91 -14.19 9.72 16.35
N THR A 92 -14.50 9.45 15.07
CA THR A 92 -14.26 10.39 13.98
C THR A 92 -15.56 11.12 13.68
N ARG A 93 -15.49 12.43 13.46
CA ARG A 93 -16.65 13.27 13.06
C ARG A 93 -17.11 13.01 11.61
N VAL A 94 -16.82 11.83 11.05
CA VAL A 94 -16.80 11.61 9.62
C VAL A 94 -17.83 10.52 9.28
N PRO A 95 -18.72 10.75 8.30
CA PRO A 95 -19.75 9.78 7.94
C PRO A 95 -19.17 8.41 7.57
N PRO A 96 -19.90 7.31 7.77
CA PRO A 96 -19.42 5.93 7.59
C PRO A 96 -18.96 5.58 6.16
N ASN A 97 -19.30 6.40 5.16
CA ASN A 97 -18.97 6.18 3.74
C ASN A 97 -17.90 7.15 3.22
N THR A 98 -17.19 7.82 4.12
CA THR A 98 -16.11 8.75 3.78
C THR A 98 -14.83 8.24 4.38
N VAL A 99 -13.85 7.89 3.55
CA VAL A 99 -12.46 8.00 3.98
C VAL A 99 -12.32 9.42 4.54
N PRO A 100 -11.86 9.61 5.79
CA PRO A 100 -11.90 10.93 6.41
C PRO A 100 -11.13 12.01 5.65
N ILE A 101 -10.15 11.58 4.85
CA ILE A 101 -9.71 12.35 3.69
C ILE A 101 -10.69 12.04 2.57
N SER A 102 -11.81 12.76 2.54
CA SER A 102 -12.45 13.04 1.27
C SER A 102 -11.68 14.24 0.74
N PRO A 103 -10.74 14.06 -0.21
CA PRO A 103 -10.01 15.17 -0.78
C PRO A 103 -10.91 15.86 -1.81
N ARG A 104 -12.11 16.32 -1.40
CA ARG A 104 -12.88 17.28 -2.21
C ARG A 104 -12.02 18.51 -2.55
N TRP A 105 -11.00 18.77 -1.74
CA TRP A 105 -10.04 19.87 -1.88
C TRP A 105 -8.89 19.60 -2.87
N CYS A 106 -8.48 18.35 -3.12
CA CYS A 106 -7.28 18.05 -3.94
C CYS A 106 -7.56 17.43 -5.32
N ARG A 107 -8.83 17.29 -5.76
CA ARG A 107 -9.18 16.68 -7.06
C ARG A 107 -8.48 15.33 -7.30
N LEU A 108 -8.29 14.57 -6.22
CA LEU A 108 -7.59 13.30 -6.23
C LEU A 108 -8.54 12.21 -6.73
N GLN A 109 -8.09 11.37 -7.67
CA GLN A 109 -8.88 10.20 -8.07
C GLN A 109 -8.81 9.13 -6.98
N PHE A 110 -9.98 8.61 -6.61
CA PHE A 110 -10.15 7.72 -5.48
C PHE A 110 -10.92 6.47 -5.91
N SER A 111 -10.38 5.29 -5.62
CA SER A 111 -11.00 4.02 -5.92
C SER A 111 -11.03 3.15 -4.66
N THR A 112 -12.22 2.86 -4.16
CA THR A 112 -12.44 1.88 -3.10
C THR A 112 -12.58 0.50 -3.70
N VAL A 113 -11.86 -0.47 -3.13
CA VAL A 113 -11.91 -1.86 -3.56
C VAL A 113 -11.94 -2.80 -2.36
N ASN A 114 -12.72 -3.88 -2.48
CA ASN A 114 -12.80 -4.92 -1.47
C ASN A 114 -11.56 -5.81 -1.54
N ALA A 115 -10.86 -5.99 -0.42
CA ALA A 115 -9.67 -6.84 -0.35
C ALA A 115 -9.96 -8.35 -0.46
N ASP A 116 -11.21 -8.78 -0.27
CA ASP A 116 -11.62 -10.17 -0.49
C ASP A 116 -11.77 -10.52 -1.98
N ASP A 117 -11.72 -9.53 -2.89
CA ASP A 117 -11.74 -9.71 -4.35
C ASP A 117 -10.38 -9.31 -4.96
N PRO A 118 -9.42 -10.23 -5.06
CA PRO A 118 -8.07 -9.92 -5.53
C PRO A 118 -8.03 -9.53 -7.02
N GLU A 119 -8.97 -9.99 -7.84
CA GLU A 119 -9.03 -9.61 -9.26
C GLU A 119 -9.42 -8.14 -9.40
N ALA A 120 -10.42 -7.69 -8.65
CA ALA A 120 -10.80 -6.28 -8.60
C ALA A 120 -9.66 -5.40 -8.08
N VAL A 121 -8.91 -5.87 -7.06
CA VAL A 121 -7.73 -5.15 -6.54
C VAL A 121 -6.67 -5.01 -7.64
N ALA A 122 -6.38 -6.07 -8.40
CA ALA A 122 -5.43 -6.01 -9.50
C ALA A 122 -5.89 -5.07 -10.62
N PHE A 123 -7.18 -5.11 -10.96
CA PHE A 123 -7.78 -4.22 -11.96
C PHE A 123 -7.69 -2.74 -11.56
N VAL A 124 -8.12 -2.41 -10.33
CA VAL A 124 -8.04 -1.03 -9.80
C VAL A 124 -6.59 -0.56 -9.71
N THR A 125 -5.66 -1.44 -9.37
CA THR A 125 -4.22 -1.12 -9.34
C THR A 125 -3.71 -0.71 -10.72
N ARG A 126 -4.06 -1.46 -11.77
CA ARG A 126 -3.71 -1.13 -13.16
C ARG A 126 -4.33 0.21 -13.57
N LEU A 127 -5.62 0.39 -13.31
CA LEU A 127 -6.34 1.62 -13.62
C LEU A 127 -5.73 2.85 -12.91
N ALA A 128 -5.35 2.72 -11.64
CA ALA A 128 -4.70 3.78 -10.88
C ALA A 128 -3.34 4.15 -11.45
N LEU A 129 -2.54 3.14 -11.84
CA LEU A 129 -1.24 3.36 -12.47
C LEU A 129 -1.40 4.05 -13.83
N ASP A 130 -2.37 3.64 -14.64
CA ASP A 130 -2.67 4.25 -15.95
C ASP A 130 -3.14 5.70 -15.80
N PHE A 131 -4.00 5.98 -14.82
CA PHE A 131 -4.41 7.34 -14.47
C PHE A 131 -3.21 8.20 -14.07
N ARG A 132 -2.36 7.71 -13.14
CA ARG A 132 -1.16 8.44 -12.70
C ARG A 132 -0.22 8.68 -13.89
N ASN A 133 -0.01 7.69 -14.74
CA ASN A 133 0.91 7.80 -15.87
C ASN A 133 0.40 8.77 -16.95
N THR A 134 -0.91 8.83 -17.17
CA THR A 134 -1.56 9.70 -18.15
C THR A 134 -1.68 11.14 -17.65
N PHE A 135 -2.19 11.34 -16.43
CA PHE A 135 -2.55 12.65 -15.91
C PHE A 135 -1.49 13.28 -15.00
N LYS A 136 -0.45 12.52 -14.60
CA LYS A 136 0.64 12.96 -13.71
C LYS A 136 0.15 13.56 -12.39
N ARG A 137 -0.95 13.00 -11.87
CA ARG A 137 -1.58 13.38 -10.60
C ARG A 137 -1.54 12.23 -9.62
N ASP A 138 -1.59 12.57 -8.35
CA ASP A 138 -1.73 11.58 -7.29
C ASP A 138 -3.04 10.80 -7.48
N VAL A 139 -3.00 9.52 -7.10
CA VAL A 139 -4.15 8.61 -7.10
C VAL A 139 -4.15 7.82 -5.81
N MET A 140 -5.34 7.57 -5.26
CA MET A 140 -5.50 6.82 -4.01
C MET A 140 -6.34 5.57 -4.24
N ILE A 141 -5.83 4.45 -3.77
CA ILE A 141 -6.54 3.17 -3.69
C ILE A 141 -6.89 2.94 -2.21
N ASP A 142 -8.18 2.85 -1.92
CA ASP A 142 -8.69 2.47 -0.61
C ASP A 142 -9.00 0.98 -0.60
N LEU A 143 -8.09 0.22 0.00
CA LEU A 143 -8.19 -1.22 0.11
C LEU A 143 -8.94 -1.56 1.40
N VAL A 144 -10.25 -1.76 1.28
CA VAL A 144 -11.12 -2.09 2.40
C VAL A 144 -10.91 -3.54 2.77
N CYS A 145 -10.37 -3.76 3.95
CA CYS A 145 -10.00 -5.06 4.49
C CYS A 145 -10.38 -5.16 5.97
N TYR A 146 -9.76 -6.12 6.66
CA TYR A 146 -9.93 -6.32 8.10
C TYR A 146 -8.60 -6.72 8.73
N ARG A 147 -8.47 -6.51 10.04
CA ARG A 147 -7.31 -6.97 10.81
C ARG A 147 -7.64 -8.30 11.47
N ARG A 148 -6.88 -9.36 11.14
CA ARG A 148 -7.15 -10.72 11.64
C ARG A 148 -6.89 -10.86 13.15
N HIS A 149 -5.83 -10.21 13.64
CA HIS A 149 -5.39 -10.24 15.04
C HIS A 149 -5.53 -8.86 15.70
N GLY A 150 -5.03 -8.72 16.93
CA GLY A 150 -4.90 -7.45 17.64
C GLY A 150 -4.05 -6.41 16.89
N HIS A 151 -3.77 -5.27 17.52
CA HIS A 151 -2.90 -4.27 16.87
C HIS A 151 -1.48 -4.81 16.68
N ASN A 152 -0.99 -5.56 17.66
CA ASN A 152 0.06 -6.55 17.50
C ASN A 152 -0.53 -7.97 17.70
N GLU A 153 0.28 -9.00 17.45
CA GLU A 153 -0.14 -10.41 17.53
C GLU A 153 -0.40 -10.89 18.97
N ALA A 154 0.10 -10.17 19.98
CA ALA A 154 -0.08 -10.47 21.40
C ALA A 154 -1.28 -9.74 22.04
N ASP A 155 -1.83 -8.73 21.37
CA ASP A 155 -2.96 -7.94 21.86
C ASP A 155 -4.28 -8.70 21.67
N GLU A 156 -5.17 -8.61 22.67
CA GLU A 156 -6.52 -9.16 22.58
C GLU A 156 -7.53 -8.10 22.13
N PRO A 157 -7.99 -8.15 20.86
CA PRO A 157 -8.88 -7.11 20.32
C PRO A 157 -10.35 -7.27 20.74
N SER A 158 -10.76 -8.44 21.22
CA SER A 158 -12.15 -8.68 21.62
C SER A 158 -12.57 -7.84 22.84
N ALA A 159 -11.60 -7.33 23.61
CA ALA A 159 -11.84 -6.44 24.74
C ALA A 159 -12.54 -5.14 24.32
N THR A 160 -12.21 -4.62 23.14
CA THR A 160 -12.70 -3.31 22.65
C THR A 160 -13.58 -3.40 21.41
N GLN A 161 -13.39 -4.42 20.57
CA GLN A 161 -14.16 -4.65 19.33
C GLN A 161 -14.82 -6.04 19.27
N PRO A 162 -15.61 -6.47 20.27
CA PRO A 162 -16.11 -7.84 20.35
C PRO A 162 -16.98 -8.25 19.15
N VAL A 163 -17.92 -7.39 18.72
CA VAL A 163 -18.86 -7.70 17.62
C VAL A 163 -18.12 -7.85 16.29
N MET A 164 -17.11 -7.03 16.05
CA MET A 164 -16.31 -7.08 14.82
C MET A 164 -15.47 -8.35 14.77
N TYR A 165 -14.75 -8.67 15.84
CA TYR A 165 -13.89 -9.85 15.88
C TYR A 165 -14.69 -11.16 15.94
N GLN A 166 -15.93 -11.15 16.44
CA GLN A 166 -16.85 -12.29 16.29
C GLN A 166 -17.18 -12.59 14.83
N LYS A 167 -17.33 -11.55 13.98
CA LYS A 167 -17.52 -11.73 12.54
C LYS A 167 -16.23 -12.15 11.85
N ILE A 168 -15.11 -11.49 12.16
CA ILE A 168 -13.80 -11.81 11.56
C ILE A 168 -13.40 -13.26 11.87
N LYS A 169 -13.62 -13.76 13.09
CA LYS A 169 -13.34 -15.17 13.45
C LYS A 169 -14.10 -16.17 12.60
N LYS A 170 -15.32 -15.84 12.14
CA LYS A 170 -16.13 -16.68 11.25
C LYS A 170 -15.84 -16.46 9.77
N HIS A 171 -15.17 -15.36 9.42
CA HIS A 171 -14.88 -14.99 8.04
C HIS A 171 -13.66 -15.76 7.52
N PRO A 172 -13.77 -16.50 6.39
CA PRO A 172 -12.64 -17.15 5.74
C PRO A 172 -11.58 -16.13 5.30
N THR A 173 -10.36 -16.60 5.06
CA THR A 173 -9.27 -15.73 4.57
C THR A 173 -9.43 -15.45 3.07
N PRO A 174 -8.91 -14.32 2.54
CA PRO A 174 -8.98 -14.01 1.12
C PRO A 174 -8.40 -15.12 0.24
N ARG A 175 -7.29 -15.73 0.70
CA ARG A 175 -6.69 -16.91 0.05
C ARG A 175 -7.69 -18.05 -0.13
N LYS A 176 -8.44 -18.38 0.92
CA LYS A 176 -9.43 -19.46 0.86
C LYS A 176 -10.60 -19.08 -0.05
N LEU A 177 -11.15 -17.88 0.13
CA LEU A 177 -12.24 -17.37 -0.71
C LEU A 177 -11.89 -17.43 -2.19
N TYR A 178 -10.70 -16.96 -2.56
CA TYR A 178 -10.29 -16.93 -3.95
C TYR A 178 -9.96 -18.33 -4.50
N ALA A 179 -9.37 -19.22 -3.69
CA ALA A 179 -9.18 -20.61 -4.08
C ALA A 179 -10.52 -21.32 -4.36
N ASP A 180 -11.52 -21.09 -3.51
CA ASP A 180 -12.87 -21.64 -3.69
C ASP A 180 -13.49 -21.12 -5.01
N VAL A 181 -13.38 -19.82 -5.30
CA VAL A 181 -13.83 -19.22 -6.57
C VAL A 181 -13.14 -19.84 -7.79
N LEU A 182 -11.81 -19.99 -7.77
CA LEU A 182 -11.07 -20.60 -8.88
C LEU A 182 -11.41 -22.08 -9.08
N THR A 183 -11.72 -22.78 -7.99
CA THR A 183 -12.17 -24.19 -8.02
C THR A 183 -13.55 -24.31 -8.66
N GLU A 184 -14.48 -23.43 -8.29
CA GLU A 184 -15.82 -23.34 -8.91
C GLU A 184 -15.73 -23.03 -10.41
N GLN A 185 -14.81 -22.14 -10.79
CA GLN A 185 -14.54 -21.81 -12.19
C GLN A 185 -13.74 -22.87 -12.95
N LYS A 186 -13.28 -23.95 -12.27
CA LYS A 186 -12.44 -25.02 -12.83
C LYS A 186 -11.13 -24.52 -13.44
N VAL A 187 -10.59 -23.42 -12.91
CA VAL A 187 -9.30 -22.84 -13.32
C VAL A 187 -8.15 -23.48 -12.54
N ALA A 188 -8.39 -23.82 -11.27
CA ALA A 188 -7.45 -24.50 -10.40
C ALA A 188 -8.17 -25.57 -9.58
N SER A 189 -7.44 -26.60 -9.14
CA SER A 189 -7.97 -27.62 -8.23
C SER A 189 -7.71 -27.28 -6.76
N LEU A 190 -8.40 -27.96 -5.86
CA LEU A 190 -8.17 -27.82 -4.42
C LEU A 190 -6.79 -28.35 -4.02
N GLU A 191 -6.32 -29.38 -4.73
CA GLU A 191 -5.00 -29.96 -4.61
C GLU A 191 -3.91 -28.92 -4.94
N ASP A 192 -4.05 -28.20 -6.05
CA ASP A 192 -3.11 -27.13 -6.44
C ASP A 192 -3.02 -26.05 -5.36
N ALA A 193 -4.17 -25.60 -4.85
CA ALA A 193 -4.23 -24.57 -3.81
C ALA A 193 -3.59 -25.03 -2.49
N THR A 194 -3.62 -26.34 -2.20
CA THR A 194 -2.98 -26.94 -1.03
C THR A 194 -1.48 -27.11 -1.24
N GLU A 195 -1.08 -27.55 -2.43
CA GLU A 195 0.31 -27.70 -2.82
C GLU A 195 1.07 -26.38 -2.75
N MET A 196 0.49 -25.27 -3.26
CA MET A 196 1.09 -23.94 -3.15
C MET A 196 1.40 -23.53 -1.70
N VAL A 197 0.54 -23.89 -0.75
CA VAL A 197 0.76 -23.59 0.68
C VAL A 197 1.93 -24.39 1.24
N ASN A 198 2.02 -25.67 0.89
CA ASN A 198 3.10 -26.55 1.35
C ASN A 198 4.44 -26.12 0.75
N LEU A 199 4.48 -25.86 -0.56
CA LEU A 199 5.68 -25.39 -1.25
C LEU A 199 6.21 -24.08 -0.65
N TYR A 200 5.32 -23.13 -0.35
CA TYR A 200 5.71 -21.87 0.26
C TYR A 200 6.25 -22.06 1.68
N ARG A 201 5.63 -22.94 2.48
CA ARG A 201 6.13 -23.28 3.83
C ARG A 201 7.52 -23.90 3.75
N ASP A 202 7.70 -24.89 2.89
CA ASP A 202 8.99 -25.57 2.74
C ASP A 202 10.09 -24.61 2.27
N ALA A 203 9.75 -23.63 1.42
CA ALA A 203 10.69 -22.59 1.00
C ALA A 203 11.12 -21.67 2.15
N LEU A 204 10.19 -21.28 3.03
CA LEU A 204 10.51 -20.52 4.24
C LEU A 204 11.37 -21.33 5.22
N ASP A 205 11.08 -22.62 5.39
CA ASP A 205 11.85 -23.51 6.28
C ASP A 205 13.30 -23.71 5.80
N ARG A 206 13.53 -23.66 4.47
CA ARG A 206 14.88 -23.66 3.88
C ARG A 206 15.62 -22.34 4.03
N GLY A 207 14.90 -21.23 4.28
CA GLY A 207 15.48 -19.88 4.33
C GLY A 207 15.85 -19.30 2.96
N ASP A 208 15.30 -19.85 1.88
CA ASP A 208 15.56 -19.38 0.51
C ASP A 208 14.88 -18.03 0.23
N CYS A 209 15.38 -17.28 -0.76
CA CYS A 209 14.64 -16.14 -1.28
C CYS A 209 13.38 -16.65 -2.03
N VAL A 210 12.20 -16.36 -1.47
CA VAL A 210 10.90 -16.80 -2.02
C VAL A 210 10.36 -15.91 -3.15
N VAL A 211 11.14 -14.94 -3.64
CA VAL A 211 10.73 -14.01 -4.70
C VAL A 211 11.43 -14.40 -5.99
N GLU A 212 10.70 -15.01 -6.92
CA GLU A 212 11.25 -15.55 -8.17
C GLU A 212 11.85 -14.46 -9.08
N GLU A 213 11.29 -13.25 -9.06
CA GLU A 213 11.76 -12.11 -9.86
C GLU A 213 12.94 -11.38 -9.22
N TRP A 214 13.36 -11.77 -8.01
CA TRP A 214 14.49 -11.14 -7.33
C TRP A 214 15.78 -11.34 -8.12
N ARG A 215 16.54 -10.27 -8.28
CA ARG A 215 17.85 -10.31 -8.94
C ARG A 215 18.86 -9.53 -8.09
N PRO A 216 20.12 -9.98 -8.01
CA PRO A 216 21.15 -9.26 -7.29
C PRO A 216 21.35 -7.88 -7.91
N MET A 217 21.60 -6.88 -7.05
CA MET A 217 21.82 -5.51 -7.48
C MET A 217 23.24 -5.39 -8.03
N ASN A 218 23.40 -5.16 -9.34
CA ASN A 218 24.69 -4.84 -9.92
C ASN A 218 25.08 -3.40 -9.54
N LEU A 219 26.21 -3.24 -8.84
CA LEU A 219 26.79 -1.98 -8.33
C LEU A 219 26.88 -0.84 -9.38
N HIS A 220 26.88 -1.17 -10.67
CA HIS A 220 27.01 -0.19 -11.76
C HIS A 220 25.72 0.55 -12.14
N SER A 221 24.58 0.24 -11.50
CA SER A 221 23.30 0.86 -11.87
C SER A 221 23.07 2.24 -11.24
N PHE A 222 23.79 2.60 -10.17
CA PHE A 222 23.70 3.92 -9.53
C PHE A 222 25.03 4.32 -8.89
N HIS A 223 25.82 5.18 -9.53
CA HIS A 223 26.86 5.91 -8.81
C HIS A 223 26.21 6.83 -7.78
N LEU A 224 26.05 6.41 -6.53
CA LEU A 224 26.09 7.36 -5.43
C LEU A 224 27.50 7.96 -5.46
N VAL A 225 27.66 9.11 -6.13
CA VAL A 225 28.90 9.87 -6.03
C VAL A 225 28.98 10.25 -4.56
N ALA A 226 30.01 9.74 -3.89
CA ALA A 226 30.33 10.09 -2.51
C ALA A 226 30.29 11.62 -2.39
N ILE A 227 29.61 12.09 -1.35
CA ILE A 227 29.77 13.47 -0.88
C ILE A 227 31.27 13.60 -0.58
N PRO A 228 32.02 14.51 -1.24
CA PRO A 228 33.38 14.74 -0.84
C PRO A 228 33.33 15.31 0.58
N GLU A 229 33.95 14.61 1.52
CA GLU A 229 34.20 15.19 2.85
C GLU A 229 35.11 16.43 2.69
N PRO A 230 34.92 17.44 3.57
CA PRO A 230 35.61 18.73 3.46
C PRO A 230 37.14 18.66 3.57
#